data_AF-A0A372NZ78-F1
#
_entry.id   AF-A0A372NZ78-F1
#
_cell.length_a   1.000
_cell.length_b   1.000
_cell.length_c   1.000
_cell.angle_alpha   90.00
_cell.angle_beta   90.00
_cell.angle_gamma   90.00
#
_symmetry.space_group_name_H-M   'P 1'
#
loop_
_entity.id
_entity.type
_entity.pdbx_description
1 polymer ?
#
loop_
_entity_poly.entity_id
_entity_poly.type
_entity_poly.pdbx_seq_one_letter_code
_entity_poly.pdbx_strand_id
1 'polypeptide(L)' 'MGAYKKWLVFSLIWAVFMFVCMGLLWPWYLGDAITVRSITGNIIAYTLGGLLYGYTMYRLAQRRLKKQQLQ' A
#
# COMPACT_ATOMS: atom_id res chain seq x y z
N MET A 1 11.60 19.08 1.36
CA MET A 1 11.14 17.75 1.86
C MET A 1 11.77 16.66 1.01
N GLY A 2 12.62 15.80 1.59
CA GLY A 2 13.34 14.77 0.82
C GLY A 2 12.41 13.75 0.16
N ALA A 3 12.78 13.28 -1.03
CA ALA A 3 11.97 12.39 -1.88
C ALA A 3 11.47 11.13 -1.16
N TYR A 4 12.18 10.65 -0.14
CA TYR A 4 11.82 9.51 0.70
C TYR A 4 10.50 9.72 1.47
N LYS A 5 10.25 10.93 2.00
CA LYS A 5 9.01 11.23 2.76
C LYS A 5 7.78 11.20 1.86
N LYS A 6 7.89 11.74 0.64
CA LYS A 6 6.78 11.74 -0.33
C LYS A 6 6.40 10.33 -0.75
N TRP A 7 7.39 9.46 -0.93
CA TRP A 7 7.16 8.06 -1.30
C TRP A 7 6.51 7.24 -0.20
N LEU A 8 6.96 7.40 1.04
CA LEU A 8 6.39 6.71 2.19
C LEU A 8 4.92 7.14 2.39
N VAL A 9 4.64 8.43 2.25
CA VAL A 9 3.27 8.98 2.25
C VAL A 9 2.44 8.41 1.11
N PHE A 10 3.00 8.29 -0.10
CA PHE A 10 2.28 7.71 -1.25
C PHE A 10 1.93 6.23 -1.03
N SER A 11 2.86 5.43 -0.52
CA SER A 11 2.58 4.02 -0.18
C SER A 11 1.56 3.89 0.95
N LEU A 12 1.57 4.80 1.93
CA LEU A 12 0.62 4.81 3.02
C LEU A 12 -0.79 5.18 2.53
N ILE A 13 -0.89 6.23 1.70
CA ILE A 13 -2.14 6.65 1.06
C ILE A 13 -2.67 5.53 0.17
N TRP A 14 -1.82 4.87 -0.61
CA TRP A 14 -2.23 3.77 -1.48
C TRP A 14 -2.73 2.56 -0.69
N ALA A 15 -2.06 2.20 0.42
CA ALA A 15 -2.50 1.12 1.30
C ALA A 15 -3.85 1.43 1.96
N VAL A 16 -4.04 2.66 2.46
CA VAL A 16 -5.32 3.11 3.04
C VAL A 16 -6.41 3.13 1.97
N PHE A 17 -6.11 3.61 0.77
CA PHE A 17 -7.05 3.64 -0.35
C PHE A 17 -7.49 2.22 -0.75
N MET A 18 -6.56 1.28 -0.87
CA MET A 18 -6.88 -0.12 -1.19
C MET A 18 -7.68 -0.80 -0.07
N PHE A 19 -7.35 -0.51 1.19
CA PHE A 19 -8.12 -1.00 2.33
C PHE A 19 -9.57 -0.51 2.30
N VAL A 20 -9.80 0.79 2.04
CA VAL A 20 -11.16 1.35 1.95
C VAL A 20 -11.89 0.81 0.72
N CYS A 21 -11.25 0.78 -0.44
CA CYS A 21 -11.89 0.30 -1.67
C CYS A 21 -12.26 -1.18 -1.60
N MET A 22 -11.37 -2.05 -1.13
CA MET A 22 -11.62 -3.49 -1.13
C MET A 22 -12.26 -4.00 0.17
N GLY A 23 -12.04 -3.31 1.29
CA GLY A 23 -12.62 -3.66 2.58
C GLY A 23 -14.02 -3.11 2.81
N LEU A 24 -14.35 -1.96 2.20
CA LEU A 24 -15.64 -1.28 2.39
C LEU A 24 -16.43 -1.13 1.09
N LEU A 25 -15.85 -0.52 0.04
CA LEU A 25 -16.61 -0.23 -1.20
C LEU A 25 -16.95 -1.49 -2.00
N TRP A 26 -16.03 -2.44 -2.10
CA TRP A 26 -16.21 -3.68 -2.84
C TRP A 26 -17.30 -4.58 -2.24
N PRO A 27 -17.27 -4.95 -0.95
CA PRO A 27 -18.35 -5.74 -0.36
C PRO A 27 -19.68 -4.97 -0.30
N TRP A 28 -19.64 -3.64 -0.17
CA TRP A 28 -20.86 -2.82 -0.29
C TRP A 28 -21.48 -2.90 -1.68
N TYR A 29 -20.67 -2.90 -2.75
CA TYR A 29 -21.14 -3.07 -4.13
C TYR A 29 -21.65 -4.49 -4.43
N LEU A 30 -21.00 -5.53 -3.87
CA LEU A 30 -21.43 -6.92 -4.04
C LEU A 30 -22.64 -7.31 -3.17
N GLY A 31 -23.01 -6.52 -2.17
CA GLY A 31 -24.03 -6.88 -1.19
C GLY A 31 -23.59 -8.01 -0.24
N ASP A 32 -22.28 -8.29 -0.18
CA ASP A 32 -21.71 -9.33 0.66
C ASP A 32 -21.71 -8.90 2.14
N ALA A 33 -21.93 -9.86 3.04
CA ALA A 33 -21.90 -9.61 4.47
C ALA A 33 -20.49 -9.19 4.91
N ILE A 34 -20.34 -7.91 5.27
CA ILE A 34 -19.14 -7.36 5.88
C ILE A 34 -19.01 -7.94 7.28
N THR A 35 -18.43 -9.14 7.34
CA THR A 35 -18.22 -9.87 8.59
C THR A 35 -16.93 -9.37 9.23
N VAL A 36 -16.91 -9.23 10.56
CA VAL A 36 -15.73 -8.80 11.32
C VAL A 36 -14.50 -9.64 10.99
N ARG A 37 -14.69 -10.95 10.72
CA ARG A 37 -13.64 -11.89 10.32
C ARG A 37 -12.98 -11.54 8.98
N SER A 38 -13.76 -11.02 8.03
CA SER A 38 -13.27 -10.56 6.72
C SER A 38 -12.50 -9.25 6.84
N ILE A 39 -12.99 -8.33 7.68
CA ILE A 39 -12.28 -7.07 7.98
C ILE A 39 -10.91 -7.34 8.59
N THR A 40 -10.83 -8.21 9.62
CA THR A 40 -9.54 -8.52 10.26
C THR A 40 -8.56 -9.17 9.29
N GLY A 41 -9.03 -10.08 8.43
CA GLY A 41 -8.22 -10.67 7.37
C GLY A 41 -7.70 -9.63 6.38
N ASN A 42 -8.58 -8.72 5.94
CA ASN A 42 -8.22 -7.61 5.06
C ASN A 42 -7.22 -6.65 5.72
N ILE A 43 -7.39 -6.27 7.00
CA ILE A 43 -6.43 -5.40 7.71
C ILE A 43 -5.03 -6.02 7.69
N ILE A 44 -4.91 -7.31 8.01
CA ILE A 44 -3.61 -8.00 8.03
C ILE A 44 -3.03 -8.09 6.61
N ALA A 45 -3.84 -8.48 5.63
CA ALA A 45 -3.42 -8.61 4.23
C ALA A 45 -2.97 -7.26 3.63
N TYR A 46 -3.72 -6.18 3.85
CA TYR A 46 -3.38 -4.84 3.35
C TYR A 46 -2.24 -4.19 4.13
N THR A 47 -2.06 -4.50 5.42
CA THR A 47 -0.89 -4.05 6.18
C THR A 47 0.39 -4.70 5.64
N LEU A 48 0.35 -6.02 5.41
CA LEU A 48 1.47 -6.75 4.80
C LEU A 48 1.71 -6.29 3.36
N GLY A 49 0.64 -6.09 2.58
CA GLY A 49 0.71 -5.57 1.21
C GLY A 49 1.32 -4.17 1.14
N GLY A 50 0.93 -3.27 2.06
CA GLY A 50 1.50 -1.93 2.17
C GLY A 50 2.98 -1.93 2.56
N LEU A 51 3.38 -2.81 3.48
CA LEU A 51 4.78 -3.02 3.87
C LEU A 51 5.63 -3.56 2.71
N LEU A 52 5.14 -4.59 2.00
CA LEU A 52 5.79 -5.16 0.82
C LEU A 52 5.92 -4.13 -0.31
N TYR A 53 4.86 -3.35 -0.55
CA TYR A 53 4.87 -2.31 -1.57
C TYR A 53 5.87 -1.19 -1.23
N GLY A 54 5.84 -0.70 0.01
CA GLY A 54 6.81 0.28 0.52
C GLY A 54 8.25 -0.21 0.42
N TYR A 55 8.50 -1.48 0.77
CA TYR A 55 9.84 -2.09 0.68
C TYR A 55 10.32 -2.25 -0.77
N THR A 56 9.43 -2.70 -1.67
CA THR A 56 9.74 -2.86 -3.09
C THR A 56 10.12 -1.53 -3.72
N MET A 57 9.39 -0.47 -3.37
CA MET A 57 9.63 0.87 -3.86
C MET A 57 10.88 1.52 -3.27
N TYR A 58 11.18 1.28 -1.99
CA TYR A 58 12.47 1.66 -1.41
C TYR A 58 13.64 1.05 -2.18
N ARG A 59 13.54 -0.24 -2.51
CA ARG A 59 14.56 -0.97 -3.27
C ARG A 59 14.69 -0.46 -4.71
N LEU A 60 13.57 -0.11 -5.36
CA LEU A 60 13.56 0.49 -6.70
C LEU A 60 14.16 1.91 -6.70
N ALA A 61 13.85 2.73 -5.70
CA ALA A 61 14.39 4.09 -5.56
C ALA A 61 15.92 4.06 -5.36
N GLN A 62 16.41 3.17 -4.49
CA GLN A 62 17.85 2.91 -4.30
C GLN A 62 18.55 2.51 -5.62
N ARG A 63 17.92 1.66 -6.44
CA ARG A 63 18.44 1.27 -7.76
C ARG A 63 18.49 2.43 -8.75
N ARG A 64 17.53 3.36 -8.71
CA ARG A 64 17.51 4.55 -9.58
C ARG A 64 18.57 5.57 -9.19
N LEU A 65 18.77 5.82 -7.90
CA LEU A 65 19.85 6.70 -7.41
C LEU A 65 21.24 6.19 -7.81
N LYS A 66 21.46 4.87 -7.76
CA LYS A 66 22.73 4.26 -8.19
C LYS A 66 23.00 4.41 -9.70
N LYS A 67 21.96 4.40 -10.54
CA LYS A 67 22.10 4.63 -11.98
C LYS A 67 22.38 6.10 -12.33
N GLN A 68 21.83 7.03 -11.55
CA GLN A 68 22.02 8.48 -11.78
C GLN A 68 23.42 8.99 -11.39
N GLN A 69 24.17 8.23 -10.58
CA GLN A 69 25.56 8.52 -10.20
C GLN A 69 26.58 7.93 -11.17
N LEU A 70 26.14 7.12 -12.14
CA LEU A 70 26.96 6.43 -13.15
C LEU A 70 26.77 7.03 -14.56
N GLN A 71 25.99 8.10 -14.67
CA GLN A 71 25.88 8.97 -15.85
C GLN A 71 26.47 10.34 -15.50
#